data_AF-A0A3D1E669-F1
#
_entry.id   AF-A0A3D1E669-F1
#
_cell.length_a   1.000
_cell.length_b   1.000
_cell.length_c   1.000
_cell.angle_alpha   90.00
_cell.angle_beta   90.00
_cell.angle_gamma   90.00
#
_symmetry.space_group_name_H-M   'P 1'
#
loop_
_entity.id
_entity.type
_entity.pdbx_description
1 polymer ?
#
loop_
_entity_poly.entity_id
_entity_poly.type
_entity_poly.pdbx_seq_one_letter_code
_entity_poly.pdbx_strand_id
1 'polypeptide(L)'
;FAGAHLKFVTGIFTWTPGFNVHRYGLEDIQFGDVNTQYSTNLVPDVAVNVQLKKSETIRFNYGVTREFTDINRISEGYVLNGYNNLYQGNRNLSSALFHQVSLNYFSFNMFNFENIFARLSYSKRIDPFKNNTTIVGINQINSTINSMLEDEVANGSFNYQRTWGKIRWSS
;
A
#
# COMPACT_ATOMS: atom_id res chain seq x y z
N PHE A 1 5.25 17.86 3.89
CA PHE A 1 4.67 16.77 4.69
C PHE A 1 5.10 16.95 6.13
N ALA A 2 4.32 16.50 7.10
CA ALA A 2 4.67 16.51 8.51
C ALA A 2 4.19 15.19 9.14
N GLY A 3 4.87 14.66 10.14
CA GLY A 3 4.46 13.43 10.81
C GLY A 3 4.86 13.44 12.26
N ALA A 4 4.12 12.72 13.09
CA ALA A 4 4.39 12.56 14.51
C ALA A 4 4.33 11.07 14.86
N HIS A 5 5.34 10.61 15.59
CA HIS A 5 5.52 9.22 15.99
C HIS A 5 5.89 9.18 17.46
N LEU A 6 5.16 8.40 18.25
CA LEU A 6 5.43 8.23 19.67
C LEU A 6 5.88 6.80 19.90
N LYS A 7 6.99 6.60 20.62
CA LYS A 7 7.50 5.26 20.92
C LYS A 7 7.35 4.96 22.40
N PHE A 8 6.56 3.94 22.71
CA PHE A 8 6.34 3.43 24.05
C PHE A 8 7.04 2.07 24.20
N VAL A 9 7.88 1.93 25.22
CA VAL A 9 8.58 0.68 25.53
C VAL A 9 8.17 0.24 26.93
N THR A 10 7.56 -0.94 27.05
CA THR A 10 7.11 -1.51 28.31
C THR A 10 7.46 -3.01 28.36
N GLY A 11 8.53 -3.33 29.09
CA GLY A 11 9.02 -4.70 29.23
C GLY A 11 9.29 -5.37 27.88
N ILE A 12 8.48 -6.37 27.54
CA ILE A 12 8.58 -7.13 26.28
C ILE A 12 7.88 -6.42 25.10
N PHE A 13 7.05 -5.41 25.34
CA PHE A 13 6.28 -4.72 24.31
C PHE A 13 6.92 -3.39 23.93
N THR A 14 7.02 -3.12 22.64
CA THR A 14 7.31 -1.81 22.08
C THR A 14 6.19 -1.44 21.13
N TRP A 15 5.49 -0.36 21.41
CA TRP A 15 4.40 0.15 20.58
C TRP A 15 4.76 1.53 20.07
N THR A 16 4.61 1.74 18.77
CA THR A 16 4.94 2.99 18.08
C THR A 16 3.76 3.43 17.22
N PRO A 17 2.74 4.10 17.79
CA PRO A 17 1.71 4.77 17.00
C PRO A 17 2.26 6.06 16.38
N GLY A 18 1.85 6.31 15.15
CA GLY A 18 2.23 7.49 14.39
C GLY A 18 1.17 7.88 13.37
N PHE A 19 1.39 9.05 12.76
CA PHE A 19 0.64 9.48 11.60
C PHE A 19 1.49 10.42 10.75
N ASN A 20 1.19 10.46 9.46
CA ASN A 20 1.80 11.36 8.51
C ASN A 20 0.71 12.20 7.81
N VAL A 21 1.01 13.47 7.62
CA VAL A 21 0.17 14.46 6.94
C VAL A 21 0.88 14.92 5.69
N HIS A 22 0.20 14.77 4.56
CA HIS A 22 0.64 15.25 3.26
C HIS A 22 -0.37 16.28 2.75
N ARG A 23 0.12 17.41 2.27
CA ARG A 23 -0.71 18.41 1.59
C ARG A 23 -0.33 18.41 0.12
N TYR A 24 -1.33 18.22 -0.73
CA TYR A 24 -1.20 18.22 -2.18
C TYR A 24 -1.92 19.46 -2.71
N GLY A 25 -1.25 20.20 -3.59
CA GLY A 25 -1.86 21.27 -4.37
C GLY A 25 -1.89 20.82 -5.82
N LEU A 26 -3.07 20.82 -6.43
CA LEU A 26 -3.27 20.65 -7.85
C LEU A 26 -3.65 22.00 -8.43
N GLU A 27 -2.92 22.44 -9.45
CA GLU A 27 -3.24 23.63 -10.22
C GLU A 27 -3.47 23.17 -11.66
N ASP A 28 -4.71 23.35 -12.13
CA ASP A 28 -5.16 23.00 -13.47
C ASP A 28 -5.42 24.31 -14.24
N ILE A 29 -4.75 24.49 -15.38
CA ILE A 29 -4.93 25.66 -16.25
C ILE A 29 -5.51 25.14 -17.56
N GLN A 30 -6.82 25.33 -17.75
CA GLN A 30 -7.52 24.87 -18.95
C GLN A 30 -8.33 26.02 -19.56
N PHE A 31 -8.14 26.27 -20.85
CA PHE A 31 -8.83 27.34 -21.60
C PHE A 31 -8.74 28.76 -21.00
N GLY A 32 -7.71 29.03 -20.18
CA GLY A 32 -7.49 30.33 -19.54
C GLY A 32 -8.05 30.46 -18.12
N ASP A 33 -8.81 29.47 -17.64
CA ASP A 33 -9.26 29.40 -16.25
C ASP A 33 -8.27 28.60 -15.39
N VAL A 34 -7.89 29.16 -14.23
CA VAL A 34 -7.01 28.53 -13.25
C VAL A 34 -7.87 27.90 -12.15
N ASN A 35 -7.90 26.57 -12.10
CA ASN A 35 -8.57 25.83 -11.04
C ASN A 35 -7.52 25.28 -10.06
N THR A 36 -7.52 25.80 -8.83
CA THR A 36 -6.62 25.35 -7.76
C THR A 36 -7.38 24.51 -6.75
N GLN A 37 -6.96 23.26 -6.56
CA GLN A 37 -7.50 22.36 -5.54
C GLN A 37 -6.40 22.00 -4.53
N TYR A 38 -6.70 22.18 -3.24
CA TYR A 38 -5.83 21.76 -2.15
C TYR A 38 -6.44 20.57 -1.42
N SER A 39 -5.70 19.47 -1.33
CA SER A 39 -6.10 18.30 -0.56
C SER A 39 -5.13 18.07 0.60
N THR A 40 -5.66 17.82 1.79
CA THR A 40 -4.87 17.44 2.97
C THR A 40 -5.19 16.00 3.32
N ASN A 41 -4.15 15.16 3.34
CA ASN A 41 -4.25 13.74 3.58
C ASN A 41 -3.59 13.40 4.91
N LEU A 42 -4.37 12.83 5.84
CA LEU A 42 -3.89 12.27 7.11
C LEU A 42 -3.86 10.74 7.00
N VAL A 43 -2.73 10.16 7.35
CA VAL A 43 -2.46 8.74 7.16
C VAL A 43 -1.88 8.17 8.46
N PRO A 44 -2.64 7.36 9.22
CA PRO A 44 -2.14 6.74 10.43
C PRO A 44 -1.24 5.54 10.12
N ASP A 45 -0.31 5.29 11.03
CA ASP A 45 0.53 4.10 11.05
C ASP A 45 0.79 3.62 12.50
N VAL A 46 0.96 2.32 12.66
CA VAL A 46 1.22 1.68 13.95
C VAL A 46 2.23 0.56 13.75
N ALA A 47 3.29 0.57 14.54
CA ALA A 47 4.20 -0.56 14.68
C ALA A 47 4.16 -1.12 16.10
N VAL A 48 4.07 -2.43 16.24
CA VAL A 48 4.14 -3.17 17.50
C VAL A 48 5.22 -4.22 17.39
N ASN A 49 6.12 -4.27 18.37
CA ASN A 49 7.15 -5.27 18.50
C ASN A 49 7.05 -5.94 19.87
N VAL A 50 6.92 -7.26 19.89
CA VAL A 50 6.84 -8.08 21.10
C VAL A 50 8.06 -8.98 21.17
N GLN A 51 8.94 -8.72 22.12
CA GLN A 51 10.17 -9.47 22.35
C GLN A 51 9.94 -10.52 23.44
N LEU A 52 9.40 -11.69 23.07
CA LEU A 52 9.09 -12.77 24.01
C LEU A 52 10.35 -13.28 24.74
N LYS A 53 11.45 -13.44 23.99
CA LYS A 53 12.81 -13.76 24.47
C LYS A 53 13.79 -13.02 23.59
N LYS A 54 15.06 -12.87 23.97
CA LYS A 54 16.07 -12.21 23.10
C LYS A 54 16.18 -12.80 21.68
N SER A 55 15.82 -14.06 21.50
CA SER A 55 15.86 -14.76 20.23
C SER A 55 14.48 -15.09 19.64
N GLU A 56 13.42 -14.52 20.21
CA GLU A 56 12.03 -14.77 19.79
C GLU A 56 11.23 -13.47 19.77
N THR A 57 10.75 -13.08 18.59
CA THR A 57 10.14 -11.77 18.34
C THR A 57 8.89 -11.89 17.47
N ILE A 58 7.84 -11.15 17.83
CA ILE A 58 6.67 -10.90 16.99
C ILE A 58 6.67 -9.42 16.59
N ARG A 59 6.55 -9.13 15.30
CA ARG A 59 6.46 -7.78 14.74
C ARG A 59 5.17 -7.61 13.97
N PHE A 60 4.32 -6.71 14.42
CA PHE A 60 3.10 -6.31 13.75
C PHE A 60 3.27 -4.88 13.23
N ASN A 61 2.91 -4.63 11.98
CA ASN A 61 2.87 -3.29 11.43
C ASN A 61 1.56 -3.09 10.66
N TYR A 62 0.97 -1.93 10.83
CA TYR A 62 -0.17 -1.45 10.08
C TYR A 62 0.10 -0.04 9.59
N GLY A 63 -0.22 0.23 8.33
CA GLY A 63 -0.11 1.56 7.77
C GLY A 63 -1.16 1.77 6.69
N VAL A 64 -1.60 3.01 6.59
CA VAL A 64 -2.40 3.46 5.46
C VAL A 64 -1.48 4.21 4.49
N THR A 65 -1.86 4.37 3.23
CA THR A 65 -1.25 5.30 2.28
C THR A 65 -2.34 5.78 1.33
N ARG A 66 -2.29 7.02 0.89
CA ARG A 66 -3.22 7.54 -0.13
C ARG A 66 -2.45 7.83 -1.40
N GLU A 67 -2.95 7.35 -2.53
CA GLU A 67 -2.43 7.65 -3.85
C GLU A 67 -3.38 8.62 -4.56
N PHE A 68 -2.83 9.65 -5.16
CA PHE A 68 -3.58 10.60 -5.97
C PHE A 68 -3.36 10.28 -7.45
N THR A 69 -4.39 10.49 -8.26
CA THR A 69 -4.27 10.39 -9.72
C THR A 69 -3.28 11.45 -10.23
N ASP A 70 -2.43 11.07 -11.17
CA ASP A 70 -1.51 11.97 -11.87
C ASP A 70 -2.28 12.97 -12.76
N ILE A 71 -1.86 14.24 -12.80
CA ILE A 71 -2.51 15.35 -13.53
C ILE A 71 -2.73 15.00 -15.01
N ASN A 72 -1.81 14.21 -15.60
CA ASN A 72 -1.90 13.73 -16.97
C ASN A 72 -3.14 12.85 -17.25
N ARG A 73 -3.73 12.22 -16.24
CA ARG A 73 -4.95 11.40 -16.35
C ARG A 73 -6.24 12.20 -16.04
N ILE A 74 -6.10 13.41 -15.51
CA ILE A 74 -7.19 14.34 -15.19
C ILE A 74 -7.50 15.24 -16.40
N SER A 75 -6.50 15.55 -17.23
CA SER A 75 -6.67 16.38 -18.43
C SER A 75 -7.59 15.67 -19.46
N GLU A 76 -8.73 16.30 -19.79
CA GLU A 76 -9.76 15.80 -20.74
C GLU A 76 -9.28 15.69 -22.20
N GLY A 77 -8.00 15.95 -22.48
CA GLY A 77 -7.43 15.86 -23.81
C GLY A 77 -7.50 14.43 -24.35
N TYR A 78 -8.09 14.27 -25.54
CA TYR A 78 -8.00 13.02 -26.29
C TYR A 78 -6.57 12.82 -26.79
N VAL A 79 -5.79 11.96 -26.11
CA VAL A 79 -4.45 11.59 -26.58
C VAL A 79 -4.58 10.38 -27.50
N LEU A 80 -4.28 10.59 -28.79
CA LEU A 80 -4.18 9.51 -29.78
C LEU A 80 -2.88 8.73 -29.53
N ASN A 81 -3.00 7.55 -28.89
CA ASN A 81 -1.86 6.65 -28.68
C ASN A 81 -1.72 5.59 -29.80
N GLY A 82 -2.55 5.65 -30.86
CA GLY A 82 -2.49 4.76 -32.02
C GLY A 82 -3.73 4.85 -32.93
N TYR A 83 -3.74 4.06 -34.01
CA TYR A 83 -4.91 3.89 -34.89
C TYR A 83 -6.04 3.25 -34.07
N ASN A 84 -7.18 3.94 -33.96
CA ASN A 84 -8.38 3.52 -33.20
C ASN A 84 -8.25 3.43 -31.65
N ASN A 85 -7.21 4.00 -31.03
CA ASN A 85 -7.07 4.04 -29.56
C ASN A 85 -6.99 5.49 -29.04
N LEU A 86 -8.10 5.95 -28.46
CA LEU A 86 -8.27 7.29 -27.88
C LEU A 86 -8.20 7.17 -26.35
N TYR A 87 -7.31 7.91 -25.67
CA TYR A 87 -7.36 8.03 -24.21
C TYR A 87 -8.14 9.29 -23.83
N GLN A 88 -9.16 9.16 -23.00
CA GLN A 88 -9.92 10.28 -22.43
C GLN A 88 -9.63 10.35 -20.93
N GLY A 89 -9.03 11.47 -20.49
CA GLY A 89 -8.85 11.74 -19.06
C GLY A 89 -10.19 11.90 -18.33
N ASN A 90 -10.20 11.63 -17.03
CA ASN A 90 -11.40 11.67 -16.21
C ASN A 90 -11.22 12.61 -15.02
N ARG A 91 -11.94 13.73 -15.05
CA ARG A 91 -11.89 14.77 -13.99
C ARG A 91 -12.57 14.34 -12.68
N ASN A 92 -13.36 13.27 -12.69
CA ASN A 92 -14.03 12.73 -11.50
C ASN A 92 -13.17 11.68 -10.76
N LEU A 93 -11.87 11.57 -11.09
CA LEU A 93 -10.97 10.65 -10.39
C LEU A 93 -10.71 11.13 -8.95
N SER A 94 -11.14 10.32 -7.99
CA SER A 94 -10.88 10.47 -6.56
C SER A 94 -9.56 9.78 -6.19
N SER A 95 -8.99 10.12 -5.03
CA SER A 95 -7.80 9.43 -4.52
C SER A 95 -8.07 7.98 -4.13
N ALA A 96 -7.12 7.08 -4.32
CA ALA A 96 -7.17 5.70 -3.85
C ALA A 96 -6.51 5.55 -2.47
N LEU A 97 -7.05 4.66 -1.62
CA LEU A 97 -6.54 4.38 -0.27
C LEU A 97 -6.00 2.95 -0.18
N PHE A 98 -4.82 2.80 0.40
CA PHE A 98 -4.09 1.54 0.51
C PHE A 98 -3.86 1.23 1.98
N HIS A 99 -4.42 0.12 2.46
CA HIS A 99 -4.19 -0.41 3.79
C HIS A 99 -3.19 -1.55 3.68
N GLN A 100 -2.14 -1.51 4.49
CA GLN A 100 -1.14 -2.59 4.57
C GLN A 100 -1.04 -3.07 6.01
N VAL A 101 -1.28 -4.36 6.20
CA VAL A 101 -1.05 -5.08 7.45
C VAL A 101 0.07 -6.09 7.22
N SER A 102 0.97 -6.20 8.19
CA SER A 102 1.99 -7.26 8.21
C SER A 102 2.21 -7.78 9.62
N LEU A 103 2.31 -9.10 9.75
CA LEU A 103 2.65 -9.79 10.98
C LEU A 103 3.81 -10.74 10.69
N ASN A 104 4.91 -10.58 11.41
CA ASN A 104 6.10 -11.39 11.28
C ASN A 104 6.42 -12.04 12.62
N TYR A 105 6.65 -13.35 12.62
CA TYR A 105 7.20 -14.10 13.74
C TYR A 105 8.60 -14.58 13.37
N PHE A 106 9.53 -14.42 14.29
CA PHE A 106 10.88 -14.92 14.14
C PHE A 106 11.32 -15.55 15.46
N SER A 107 11.83 -16.77 15.39
CA SER A 107 12.44 -17.47 16.51
C SER A 107 13.72 -18.17 16.07
N PHE A 108 14.77 -18.02 16.86
CA PHE A 108 16.05 -18.66 16.62
C PHE A 108 16.58 -19.27 17.92
N ASN A 109 17.07 -20.50 17.85
CA ASN A 109 17.71 -21.17 18.98
C ASN A 109 19.07 -21.73 18.56
N MET A 110 20.15 -21.20 19.17
CA MET A 110 21.52 -21.62 18.90
C MET A 110 21.85 -23.01 19.45
N PHE A 111 21.24 -23.42 20.56
CA PHE A 111 21.52 -24.73 21.17
C PHE A 111 20.98 -25.88 20.32
N ASN A 112 19.83 -25.64 19.67
CA ASN A 112 19.08 -26.65 18.94
C ASN A 112 19.23 -26.48 17.41
N PHE A 113 19.95 -25.45 16.97
CA PHE A 113 20.00 -24.98 15.57
C PHE A 113 18.62 -24.93 14.91
N GLU A 114 17.66 -24.35 15.63
CA GLU A 114 16.27 -24.21 15.21
C GLU A 114 16.02 -22.77 14.74
N ASN A 115 15.41 -22.63 13.56
CA ASN A 115 15.03 -21.36 12.97
C ASN A 115 13.58 -21.44 12.51
N ILE A 116 12.75 -20.55 13.01
CA ILE A 116 11.34 -20.45 12.66
C ILE A 116 11.09 -19.03 12.17
N PHE A 117 10.53 -18.93 10.97
CA PHE A 117 10.10 -17.67 10.41
C PHE A 117 8.69 -17.81 9.86
N ALA A 118 7.78 -16.95 10.31
CA ALA A 118 6.45 -16.84 9.74
C ALA A 118 6.20 -15.39 9.34
N ARG A 119 5.55 -15.20 8.19
CA ARG A 119 5.14 -13.88 7.71
C ARG A 119 3.73 -13.97 7.18
N LEU A 120 2.86 -13.10 7.66
CA LEU A 120 1.54 -12.85 7.11
C LEU A 120 1.50 -11.40 6.64
N SER A 121 0.89 -11.17 5.48
CA SER A 121 0.68 -9.84 4.94
C SER A 121 -0.72 -9.75 4.35
N TYR A 122 -1.42 -8.67 4.64
CA TYR A 122 -2.71 -8.37 4.07
C TYR A 122 -2.69 -6.96 3.51
N SER A 123 -3.18 -6.78 2.29
CA SER A 123 -3.30 -5.48 1.63
C SER A 123 -4.71 -5.29 1.11
N LYS A 124 -5.28 -4.12 1.37
CA LYS A 124 -6.61 -3.72 0.89
C LYS A 124 -6.52 -2.38 0.18
N ARG A 125 -7.11 -2.28 -1.01
CA ARG A 125 -7.18 -1.07 -1.82
C ARG A 125 -8.62 -0.63 -1.97
N ILE A 126 -8.91 0.59 -1.55
CA ILE A 126 -10.22 1.23 -1.65
C ILE A 126 -10.15 2.23 -2.80
N ASP A 127 -11.18 2.23 -3.64
CA ASP A 127 -11.29 3.04 -4.86
C ASP A 127 -10.08 2.94 -5.81
N PRO A 128 -9.58 1.73 -6.13
CA PRO A 128 -8.38 1.58 -6.95
C PRO A 128 -8.60 2.11 -8.37
N PHE A 129 -7.56 2.74 -8.94
CA PHE A 129 -7.56 3.18 -10.32
C PHE A 129 -7.55 1.99 -11.27
N LYS A 130 -8.61 1.82 -12.07
CA LYS A 130 -8.71 0.81 -13.12
C LYS A 130 -8.98 1.46 -14.47
N ASN A 131 -8.49 0.83 -15.54
CA ASN A 131 -8.79 1.28 -16.89
C ASN A 131 -10.17 0.75 -17.31
N ASN A 132 -10.99 1.65 -17.84
CA ASN A 132 -12.28 1.37 -18.44
C ASN A 132 -12.21 1.68 -19.94
N THR A 133 -12.47 0.65 -20.75
CA THR A 133 -12.47 0.76 -22.22
C THR A 133 -13.90 0.76 -22.72
N THR A 134 -14.34 1.86 -23.32
CA THR A 134 -15.62 1.93 -24.03
C THR A 134 -15.38 1.80 -25.52
N ILE A 135 -16.08 0.86 -26.17
CA ILE A 135 -15.97 0.65 -27.61
C ILE A 135 -17.05 1.50 -28.30
N VAL A 136 -16.65 2.38 -29.21
CA VAL A 136 -17.56 3.22 -30.02
C VAL A 136 -17.22 3.02 -31.50
N GLY A 137 -18.05 2.25 -32.21
CA GLY A 137 -17.78 1.88 -33.60
C GLY A 137 -16.54 1.00 -33.74
N ILE A 138 -15.58 1.42 -34.57
CA ILE A 138 -14.25 0.77 -34.72
C ILE A 138 -13.20 1.28 -33.73
N ASN A 139 -13.54 2.31 -32.95
CA ASN A 139 -12.63 2.98 -32.03
C ASN A 139 -12.81 2.47 -30.60
N GLN A 140 -11.70 2.40 -29.87
CA GLN A 140 -11.66 2.11 -28.45
C GLN A 140 -11.29 3.40 -27.70
N ILE A 141 -12.12 3.78 -26.73
CA ILE A 141 -11.88 4.91 -25.85
C ILE A 141 -11.49 4.36 -24.48
N ASN A 142 -10.22 4.55 -24.11
CA ASN A 142 -9.69 4.18 -22.82
C ASN A 142 -9.79 5.36 -21.85
N SER A 143 -10.35 5.12 -20.67
CA SER A 143 -10.41 6.09 -19.58
C SER A 143 -9.96 5.42 -18.28
N THR A 144 -9.42 6.19 -17.34
CA THR A 144 -9.17 5.66 -15.99
C THR A 144 -10.37 6.02 -15.12
N ILE A 145 -10.86 5.05 -14.34
CA ILE A 145 -11.95 5.23 -13.36
C ILE A 145 -11.50 4.72 -11.99
N ASN A 146 -12.06 5.26 -10.92
CA ASN A 146 -12.01 4.60 -9.61
C ASN A 146 -12.98 3.41 -9.65
N SER A 147 -12.48 2.22 -9.37
CA SER A 147 -13.32 1.03 -9.30
C SER A 147 -14.19 1.06 -8.03
N MET A 148 -15.48 0.75 -8.16
CA MET A 148 -16.38 0.54 -7.02
C MET A 148 -16.10 -0.78 -6.27
N LEU A 149 -15.18 -1.60 -6.78
CA LEU A 149 -14.77 -2.86 -6.17
C LEU A 149 -13.42 -2.67 -5.47
N GLU A 150 -13.38 -3.04 -4.19
CA GLU A 150 -12.16 -3.05 -3.39
C GLU A 150 -11.28 -4.24 -3.80
N ASP A 151 -9.96 -4.02 -3.89
CA ASP A 151 -9.01 -5.10 -4.18
C ASP A 151 -8.35 -5.54 -2.86
N GLU A 152 -8.51 -6.82 -2.50
CA GLU A 152 -7.96 -7.39 -1.27
C GLU A 152 -7.04 -8.58 -1.58
N VAL A 153 -5.88 -8.62 -0.92
CA VAL A 153 -4.90 -9.71 -1.07
C VAL A 153 -4.35 -10.10 0.30
N ALA A 154 -4.45 -11.39 0.65
CA ALA A 154 -3.84 -11.98 1.83
C ALA A 154 -2.79 -12.99 1.41
N ASN A 155 -1.58 -12.88 1.94
CA ASN A 155 -0.48 -13.82 1.70
C ASN A 155 0.14 -14.26 3.03
N GLY A 156 0.60 -15.51 3.07
CA GLY A 156 1.29 -16.06 4.23
C GLY A 156 2.42 -17.00 3.82
N SER A 157 3.52 -16.96 4.57
CA SER A 157 4.61 -17.93 4.46
C SER A 157 5.07 -18.36 5.83
N PHE A 158 5.50 -19.62 5.92
CA PHE A 158 6.05 -20.23 7.12
C PHE A 158 7.26 -21.05 6.71
N ASN A 159 8.32 -20.96 7.49
CA ASN A 159 9.54 -21.72 7.32
C ASN A 159 9.97 -22.25 8.69
N TYR A 160 10.29 -23.53 8.73
CA TYR A 160 10.82 -24.22 9.88
C TYR A 160 12.09 -24.96 9.50
N GLN A 161 13.19 -24.68 10.18
CA GLN A 161 14.47 -25.34 9.95
C GLN A 161 15.03 -25.84 11.28
N ARG A 162 15.47 -27.09 11.31
CA ARG A 162 16.17 -27.67 12.46
C ARG A 162 17.31 -28.56 12.01
N THR A 163 18.46 -28.43 12.66
CA THR A 163 19.64 -29.26 12.38
C THR A 163 19.93 -30.21 13.54
N TRP A 164 20.00 -31.50 13.26
CA TRP A 164 20.44 -32.53 14.20
C TRP A 164 21.80 -33.06 13.76
N GLY A 165 22.87 -32.62 14.42
CA GLY A 165 24.24 -33.02 14.07
C GLY A 165 24.60 -32.61 12.64
N LYS A 166 24.79 -33.59 11.74
CA LYS A 166 25.09 -33.36 10.31
C LYS A 166 23.84 -33.31 9.41
N ILE A 167 22.65 -33.60 9.94
CA ILE A 167 21.41 -33.70 9.15
C ILE A 167 20.57 -32.44 9.36
N ARG A 168 20.23 -31.74 8.27
CA ARG A 168 19.38 -30.53 8.27
C ARG A 168 18.00 -30.86 7.71
N TRP A 169 16.95 -30.58 8.48
CA TRP A 169 15.55 -30.62 8.04
C TRP A 169 15.03 -29.20 7.84
N SER A 170 14.33 -28.96 6.72
CA SER A 170 13.72 -27.67 6.38
C SER A 170 12.35 -27.89 5.74
N SER A 171 11.34 -27.13 6.19
CA SER A 171 9.97 -27.11 5.65
C SER A 171 9.43 -25.69 5.60
#